data_AF-A0A6P1EY96-F1
#
_entry.id   AF-A0A6P1EY96-F1
#
_cell.length_a   1.000
_cell.length_b   1.000
_cell.length_c   1.000
_cell.angle_alpha   90.00
_cell.angle_beta   90.00
_cell.angle_gamma   90.00
#
_symmetry.space_group_name_H-M   'P 1'
#
loop_
_entity.id
_entity.type
_entity.pdbx_description
1 polymer ?
#
loop_
_entity_poly.entity_id
_entity_poly.type
_entity_poly.pdbx_seq_one_letter_code
_entity_poly.pdbx_strand_id
1 'polypeptide(L)'
;MPSFRSTLLPLAASIALVGAAATPALADHNAGANFADQASSDITSDGLCYYGALLPASPGYSVDTTDYRFVRSGKSLTLVCVFTDIPLFVSGTETEDGDDWYAPTRLTKVVSRSTCLPPGVDSASEFYPGDDERVVDIVDTTTYSYRSTMTMVCHWRIDPTR
;
A
#
# COMPACT_ATOMS: atom_id res chain seq x y z
N MET A 1 60.44 17.29 16.91
CA MET A 1 59.20 16.64 17.39
C MET A 1 58.04 17.11 16.53
N PRO A 2 57.52 16.30 15.59
CA PRO A 2 56.19 16.49 15.05
C PRO A 2 55.21 15.54 15.74
N SER A 3 54.16 16.14 16.31
CA SER A 3 52.95 15.47 16.76
C SER A 3 52.10 15.15 15.53
N PHE A 4 51.75 13.88 15.31
CA PHE A 4 50.58 13.53 14.51
C PHE A 4 49.73 12.53 15.27
N ARG A 5 48.51 12.98 15.53
CA ARG A 5 47.48 12.36 16.33
C ARG A 5 46.88 11.16 15.59
N SER A 6 46.55 10.17 16.41
CA SER A 6 45.73 8.99 16.14
C SER A 6 44.59 9.25 15.16
N THR A 7 44.60 8.58 14.01
CA THR A 7 43.45 8.41 13.11
C THR A 7 42.64 7.22 13.59
N LEU A 8 41.70 7.48 14.51
CA LEU A 8 40.61 6.56 14.82
C LEU A 8 39.39 6.92 13.95
N LEU A 9 38.98 5.93 13.16
CA LEU A 9 37.66 5.65 12.58
C LEU A 9 36.94 6.74 11.76
N PRO A 10 36.44 6.32 10.58
CA PRO A 10 34.99 6.20 10.50
C PRO A 10 34.60 4.86 9.88
N LEU A 11 34.10 3.94 10.72
CA LEU A 11 33.35 2.77 10.28
C LEU A 11 32.01 2.78 11.02
N ALA A 12 31.20 3.81 10.79
CA ALA A 12 29.89 3.95 11.44
C ALA A 12 28.89 4.76 10.60
N ALA A 13 29.01 4.74 9.26
CA ALA A 13 28.05 5.41 8.37
C ALA A 13 27.28 4.45 7.45
N SER A 14 27.60 3.14 7.49
CA SER A 14 27.12 2.19 6.48
C SER A 14 25.84 1.44 6.85
N ILE A 15 25.35 1.56 8.09
CA ILE A 15 24.19 0.79 8.57
C ILE A 15 22.89 1.61 8.55
N ALA A 16 22.98 2.94 8.61
CA ALA A 16 21.79 3.81 8.62
C ALA A 16 21.14 4.00 7.23
N LEU A 17 21.85 3.74 6.13
CA LEU A 17 21.30 3.91 4.78
C LEU A 17 20.50 2.70 4.27
N VAL A 18 20.63 1.53 4.90
CA VAL A 18 19.95 0.30 4.44
C VAL A 18 18.52 0.21 4.99
N GLY A 19 18.22 0.84 6.12
CA GLY A 19 16.89 0.79 6.75
C GLY A 19 15.82 1.68 6.09
N ALA A 20 16.23 2.71 5.33
CA ALA A 20 15.29 3.69 4.76
C ALA A 20 14.95 3.43 3.27
N ALA A 21 15.65 2.50 2.61
CA ALA A 21 15.49 2.22 1.18
C ALA A 21 14.68 0.95 0.88
N ALA A 22 14.35 0.14 1.90
CA ALA A 22 13.52 -1.05 1.74
C ALA A 22 12.02 -0.78 1.90
N THR A 23 11.63 0.38 2.42
CA THR A 23 10.25 0.75 2.74
C THR A 23 9.36 1.07 1.53
N PRO A 24 9.81 1.72 0.44
CA PRO A 24 8.92 1.98 -0.69
C PRO A 24 8.59 0.71 -1.51
N ALA A 25 9.49 -0.29 -1.50
CA ALA A 25 9.39 -1.52 -2.30
C ALA A 25 8.45 -2.59 -1.73
N LEU A 26 7.79 -2.33 -0.59
CA LEU A 26 6.72 -3.18 -0.05
C LEU A 26 5.35 -2.51 -0.18
N ALA A 27 5.30 -1.17 -0.19
CA ALA A 27 4.05 -0.44 -0.33
C ALA A 27 3.45 -0.56 -1.77
N ASP A 28 4.32 -0.69 -2.78
CA ASP A 28 3.99 -0.96 -4.18
C ASP A 28 3.40 -2.36 -4.45
N HIS A 29 3.61 -3.32 -3.53
CA HIS A 29 3.06 -4.68 -3.61
C HIS A 29 1.77 -4.86 -2.81
N ASN A 30 1.30 -3.81 -2.14
CA ASN A 30 0.19 -3.88 -1.20
C ASN A 30 -0.97 -2.96 -1.58
N ALA A 31 -2.12 -3.25 -0.99
CA ALA A 31 -3.33 -2.45 -1.08
C ALA A 31 -3.92 -2.27 0.32
N GLY A 32 -4.74 -1.26 0.53
CA GLY A 32 -5.33 -1.04 1.84
C GLY A 32 -5.76 0.40 2.04
N ALA A 33 -5.90 0.79 3.30
CA ALA A 33 -6.17 2.18 3.66
C ALA A 33 -5.38 2.59 4.89
N ASN A 34 -4.67 3.70 4.77
CA ASN A 34 -3.93 4.34 5.85
C ASN A 34 -4.84 5.34 6.56
N PHE A 35 -4.74 5.44 7.89
CA PHE A 35 -5.39 6.51 8.65
C PHE A 35 -4.52 7.77 8.68
N ALA A 36 -5.15 8.96 8.76
CA ALA A 36 -4.47 10.25 8.78
C ALA A 36 -3.41 10.35 9.90
N ASP A 37 -3.79 9.83 11.08
CA ASP A 37 -2.92 9.71 12.24
C ASP A 37 -2.63 8.21 12.45
N GLN A 38 -1.43 7.78 12.04
CA GLN A 38 -0.94 6.43 12.30
C GLN A 38 -1.12 6.13 13.81
N ALA A 39 -1.79 5.01 14.14
CA ALA A 39 -2.21 4.55 15.47
C ALA A 39 -3.67 4.82 15.92
N SER A 40 -4.56 5.34 15.08
CA SER A 40 -5.99 5.35 15.41
C SER A 40 -6.67 4.01 15.05
N SER A 41 -7.27 3.33 16.04
CA SER A 41 -8.24 2.24 15.81
C SER A 41 -9.63 2.76 15.43
N ASP A 42 -9.82 4.08 15.45
CA ASP A 42 -11.06 4.72 15.06
C ASP A 42 -11.04 4.97 13.56
N ILE A 43 -11.99 4.32 12.88
CA ILE A 43 -12.17 4.43 11.44
C ILE A 43 -12.82 5.79 11.16
N THR A 44 -12.01 6.86 11.17
CA THR A 44 -12.40 8.17 10.66
C THR A 44 -11.89 8.32 9.23
N SER A 45 -12.68 8.95 8.38
CA SER A 45 -12.53 9.00 6.91
C SER A 45 -11.40 9.91 6.40
N ASP A 46 -10.43 10.25 7.24
CA ASP A 46 -9.50 11.35 6.96
C ASP A 46 -8.18 10.88 6.35
N GLY A 47 -8.08 9.59 6.03
CA GLY A 47 -6.91 8.96 5.43
C GLY A 47 -6.99 8.80 3.92
N LEU A 48 -6.20 7.87 3.39
CA LEU A 48 -6.16 7.53 1.97
C LEU A 48 -6.23 6.02 1.79
N CYS A 49 -7.02 5.59 0.81
CA CYS A 49 -6.97 4.24 0.30
C CYS A 49 -5.96 4.18 -0.85
N TYR A 50 -5.17 3.12 -0.90
CA TYR A 50 -4.09 2.97 -1.86
C TYR A 50 -4.14 1.60 -2.54
N TYR A 51 -3.59 1.55 -3.76
CA TYR A 51 -3.34 0.34 -4.53
C TYR A 51 -1.94 0.41 -5.13
N GLY A 52 -1.08 -0.54 -4.76
CA GLY A 52 0.33 -0.53 -5.10
C GLY A 52 0.62 -0.68 -6.59
N ALA A 53 1.71 -0.05 -7.02
CA ALA A 53 2.16 0.04 -8.41
C ALA A 53 2.36 -1.31 -9.11
N LEU A 54 2.82 -2.33 -8.38
CA LEU A 54 3.17 -3.65 -8.91
C LEU A 54 2.02 -4.66 -8.80
N LEU A 55 0.86 -4.22 -8.29
CA LEU A 55 -0.31 -5.06 -8.23
C LEU A 55 -0.98 -5.20 -9.61
N PRO A 56 -1.53 -6.38 -9.93
CA PRO A 56 -2.31 -6.58 -11.14
C PRO A 56 -3.42 -5.52 -11.33
N ALA A 57 -3.58 -4.99 -12.54
CA ALA A 57 -4.50 -3.90 -12.89
C ALA A 57 -4.08 -2.48 -12.45
N SER A 58 -2.96 -2.34 -11.73
CA SER A 58 -2.31 -1.05 -11.51
C SER A 58 -1.81 -0.44 -12.83
N PRO A 59 -1.81 0.89 -13.01
CA PRO A 59 -1.23 1.57 -14.16
C PRO A 59 0.31 1.61 -14.17
N GLY A 60 0.99 0.82 -13.32
CA GLY A 60 2.45 0.83 -13.17
C GLY A 60 2.97 1.92 -12.23
N TYR A 61 2.07 2.56 -11.47
CA TYR A 61 2.38 3.43 -10.33
C TYR A 61 1.27 3.29 -9.30
N SER A 62 1.57 3.58 -8.04
CA SER A 62 0.60 3.46 -6.96
C SER A 62 -0.50 4.50 -7.12
N VAL A 63 -1.76 4.07 -7.06
CA VAL A 63 -2.92 4.98 -7.07
C VAL A 63 -3.48 5.14 -5.67
N ASP A 64 -3.87 6.35 -5.33
CA ASP A 64 -4.51 6.70 -4.08
C ASP A 64 -5.86 7.39 -4.28
N THR A 65 -6.74 7.28 -3.29
CA THR A 65 -8.05 7.94 -3.28
C THR A 65 -8.51 8.23 -1.87
N THR A 66 -9.19 9.36 -1.69
CA THR A 66 -9.96 9.66 -0.47
C THR A 66 -11.41 9.19 -0.58
N ASP A 67 -11.86 8.72 -1.75
CA ASP A 67 -13.19 8.13 -1.93
C ASP A 67 -13.15 6.64 -1.58
N TYR A 68 -13.28 6.36 -0.29
CA TYR A 68 -13.36 5.01 0.23
C TYR A 68 -14.28 4.93 1.44
N ARG A 69 -14.71 3.71 1.76
CA ARG A 69 -15.57 3.45 2.91
C ARG A 69 -15.26 2.10 3.55
N PHE A 70 -15.52 2.05 4.85
CA PHE A 70 -15.56 0.83 5.62
C PHE A 70 -16.99 0.42 5.91
N VAL A 71 -17.31 -0.83 5.60
CA VAL A 71 -18.63 -1.42 5.84
C VAL A 71 -18.46 -2.55 6.84
N ARG A 72 -18.96 -2.36 8.06
CA ARG A 72 -19.00 -3.40 9.09
C ARG A 72 -20.32 -4.15 9.01
N SER A 73 -20.26 -5.47 9.11
CA SER A 73 -21.45 -6.33 9.15
C SER A 73 -21.26 -7.48 10.14
N GLY A 74 -21.84 -7.34 11.33
CA GLY A 74 -21.62 -8.30 12.42
C GLY A 74 -20.17 -8.29 12.87
N LYS A 75 -19.45 -9.39 12.60
CA LYS A 75 -18.02 -9.53 12.91
C LYS A 75 -17.11 -9.16 11.74
N SER A 76 -17.61 -8.95 10.53
CA SER A 76 -16.77 -8.70 9.35
C SER A 76 -16.55 -7.23 9.07
N LEU A 77 -15.48 -6.95 8.34
CA LEU A 77 -15.14 -5.63 7.80
C LEU A 77 -14.92 -5.74 6.30
N THR A 78 -15.49 -4.80 5.54
CA THR A 78 -15.22 -4.64 4.10
C THR A 78 -14.69 -3.23 3.85
N LEU A 79 -13.55 -3.13 3.19
CA LEU A 79 -13.03 -1.88 2.62
C LEU A 79 -13.47 -1.81 1.16
N VAL A 80 -14.02 -0.68 0.74
CA VAL A 80 -14.32 -0.38 -0.66
C VAL A 80 -13.69 0.95 -1.02
N CYS A 81 -12.86 0.98 -2.07
CA CYS A 81 -12.22 2.20 -2.56
C CYS A 81 -12.53 2.42 -4.03
N VAL A 82 -12.69 3.68 -4.41
CA VAL A 82 -12.97 4.09 -5.79
C VAL A 82 -11.87 5.01 -6.27
N PHE A 83 -11.11 4.53 -7.24
CA PHE A 83 -10.09 5.30 -7.95
C PHE A 83 -10.69 5.81 -9.25
N THR A 84 -10.60 7.11 -9.48
CA THR A 84 -11.09 7.76 -10.70
C THR A 84 -9.94 8.48 -11.39
N ASP A 85 -10.18 8.98 -12.60
CA ASP A 85 -9.19 9.69 -13.40
C ASP A 85 -7.90 8.91 -13.69
N ILE A 86 -7.97 7.57 -13.63
CA ILE A 86 -6.86 6.71 -14.09
C ILE A 86 -6.70 6.93 -15.61
N PRO A 87 -5.49 7.22 -16.11
CA PRO A 87 -5.24 7.40 -17.53
C PRO A 87 -5.75 6.20 -18.36
N LEU A 88 -6.03 6.39 -19.64
CA LEU A 88 -6.38 5.26 -20.52
C LEU A 88 -5.14 4.51 -21.03
N PHE A 89 -3.99 5.15 -20.95
CA PHE A 89 -2.69 4.66 -21.39
C PHE A 89 -1.61 5.28 -20.51
N VAL A 90 -0.62 4.48 -20.14
CA VAL A 90 0.62 4.91 -19.47
C VAL A 90 1.77 4.25 -20.22
N SER A 91 2.76 5.04 -20.63
CA SER A 91 3.90 4.50 -21.36
C SER A 91 4.82 3.73 -20.42
N GLY A 92 5.46 2.67 -20.92
CA GLY A 92 6.43 1.88 -20.17
C GLY A 92 7.61 2.69 -19.63
N THR A 93 7.89 3.88 -20.17
CA THR A 93 8.90 4.79 -19.59
C THR A 93 8.45 5.44 -18.28
N GLU A 94 7.17 5.38 -17.96
CA GLU A 94 6.52 5.97 -16.78
C GLU A 94 6.01 4.91 -15.79
N THR A 95 6.11 3.62 -16.14
CA THR A 95 5.69 2.50 -15.27
C THR A 95 6.89 1.91 -14.52
N GLU A 96 6.64 1.39 -13.32
CA GLU A 96 7.68 0.72 -12.52
C GLU A 96 8.18 -0.58 -13.17
N ASP A 97 7.31 -1.30 -13.89
CA ASP A 97 7.64 -2.55 -14.58
C ASP A 97 8.32 -2.35 -15.95
N GLY A 98 8.32 -1.13 -16.48
CA GLY A 98 8.89 -0.82 -17.80
C GLY A 98 7.99 -1.17 -19.00
N ASP A 99 6.83 -1.78 -18.75
CA ASP A 99 5.85 -2.17 -19.78
C ASP A 99 4.78 -1.10 -19.95
N ASP A 100 4.33 -0.90 -21.20
CA ASP A 100 3.17 -0.06 -21.51
C ASP A 100 1.92 -0.64 -20.82
N TRP A 101 1.14 0.24 -20.19
CA TRP A 101 -0.13 -0.13 -19.58
C TRP A 101 -1.32 0.47 -20.31
N TYR A 102 -2.40 -0.29 -20.40
CA TYR A 102 -3.65 0.12 -21.04
C TYR A 102 -4.84 -0.15 -20.12
N ALA A 103 -5.69 0.87 -19.95
CA ALA A 103 -6.92 0.72 -19.21
C ALA A 103 -7.85 -0.30 -19.87
N PRO A 104 -8.51 -1.18 -19.09
CA PRO A 104 -9.46 -2.14 -19.63
C PRO A 104 -10.64 -1.45 -20.34
N THR A 105 -10.93 -1.86 -21.57
CA THR A 105 -12.08 -1.35 -22.36
C THR A 105 -13.39 -2.08 -22.05
N ARG A 106 -13.35 -3.13 -21.24
CA ARG A 106 -14.47 -3.91 -20.71
C ARG A 106 -14.29 -4.06 -19.20
N LEU A 107 -15.38 -4.30 -18.48
CA LEU A 107 -15.31 -4.55 -17.05
C LEU A 107 -14.45 -5.79 -16.80
N THR A 108 -13.32 -5.59 -16.13
CA THR A 108 -12.36 -6.64 -15.82
C THR A 108 -12.29 -6.81 -14.31
N LYS A 109 -12.36 -8.05 -13.86
CA LYS A 109 -12.16 -8.41 -12.46
C LYS A 109 -10.78 -9.03 -12.29
N VAL A 110 -10.01 -8.56 -11.33
CA VAL A 110 -8.72 -9.16 -10.95
C VAL A 110 -8.72 -9.45 -9.45
N VAL A 111 -8.04 -10.54 -9.06
CA VAL A 111 -7.85 -10.91 -7.65
C VAL A 111 -6.36 -11.01 -7.40
N SER A 112 -5.87 -10.16 -6.49
CA SER A 112 -4.48 -10.14 -6.04
C SER A 112 -4.43 -10.80 -4.67
N ARG A 113 -3.81 -11.97 -4.58
CA ARG A 113 -3.87 -12.81 -3.37
C ARG A 113 -3.00 -12.26 -2.26
N SER A 114 -3.53 -12.22 -1.03
CA SER A 114 -2.77 -11.78 0.15
C SER A 114 -2.05 -10.44 -0.05
N THR A 115 -2.79 -9.43 -0.52
CA THR A 115 -2.23 -8.09 -0.81
C THR A 115 -2.95 -6.97 -0.07
N CYS A 116 -4.13 -7.21 0.49
CA CYS A 116 -4.86 -6.18 1.20
C CYS A 116 -4.52 -6.18 2.67
N LEU A 117 -3.82 -5.14 3.10
CA LEU A 117 -3.48 -4.92 4.49
C LEU A 117 -4.70 -4.38 5.27
N PRO A 118 -4.89 -4.86 6.51
CA PRO A 118 -5.84 -4.27 7.45
C PRO A 118 -5.66 -2.76 7.63
N PRO A 119 -6.74 -2.02 7.95
CA PRO A 119 -6.62 -0.60 8.27
C PRO A 119 -5.73 -0.35 9.48
N GLY A 120 -4.85 0.65 9.35
CA GLY A 120 -3.91 1.04 10.41
C GLY A 120 -2.60 0.24 10.43
N VAL A 121 -2.43 -0.71 9.52
CA VAL A 121 -1.11 -1.33 9.24
C VAL A 121 -0.29 -0.36 8.39
N ASP A 122 0.99 -0.22 8.71
CA ASP A 122 1.89 0.56 7.87
C ASP A 122 2.19 -0.22 6.58
N SER A 123 1.77 0.35 5.44
CA SER A 123 1.93 -0.24 4.11
C SER A 123 3.36 -0.59 3.70
N ALA A 124 4.35 0.11 4.28
CA ALA A 124 5.75 -0.06 3.95
C ALA A 124 6.45 -1.13 4.81
N SER A 125 5.99 -1.33 6.04
CA SER A 125 6.59 -2.29 6.96
C SER A 125 5.75 -3.54 7.17
N GLU A 126 4.46 -3.52 6.79
CA GLU A 126 3.51 -4.62 7.00
C GLU A 126 3.30 -4.99 8.47
N PHE A 127 3.42 -4.03 9.39
CA PHE A 127 3.13 -4.20 10.82
C PHE A 127 2.20 -3.10 11.34
N TYR A 128 1.59 -3.34 12.50
CA TYR A 128 0.86 -2.29 13.21
C TYR A 128 1.86 -1.37 13.94
N PRO A 129 1.85 -0.05 13.69
CA PRO A 129 2.68 0.88 14.44
C PRO A 129 2.36 0.80 15.94
N GLY A 130 3.38 0.50 16.75
CA GLY A 130 3.25 0.39 18.21
C GLY A 130 2.83 -0.99 18.73
N ASP A 131 2.62 -1.97 17.85
CA ASP A 131 2.30 -3.37 18.21
C ASP A 131 2.81 -4.30 17.10
N ASP A 132 4.14 -4.46 17.02
CA ASP A 132 4.82 -5.24 15.98
C ASP A 132 4.64 -6.77 16.14
N GLU A 133 4.25 -7.23 17.33
CA GLU A 133 3.92 -8.63 17.59
C GLU A 133 2.50 -9.02 17.12
N ARG A 134 1.63 -8.03 16.86
CA ARG A 134 0.27 -8.30 16.40
C ARG A 134 0.25 -8.88 15.00
N VAL A 135 -0.44 -10.01 14.85
CA VAL A 135 -0.65 -10.67 13.56
C VAL A 135 -1.42 -9.75 12.61
N VAL A 136 -0.85 -9.53 11.43
CA VAL A 136 -1.50 -8.81 10.33
C VAL A 136 -2.31 -9.79 9.49
N ASP A 137 -3.65 -9.68 9.56
CA ASP A 137 -4.58 -10.52 8.81
C ASP A 137 -4.71 -10.02 7.36
N ILE A 138 -3.71 -10.28 6.53
CA ILE A 138 -3.70 -9.88 5.12
C ILE A 138 -4.72 -10.72 4.34
N VAL A 139 -5.57 -10.06 3.55
CA VAL A 139 -6.60 -10.71 2.72
C VAL A 139 -6.39 -10.48 1.24
N ASP A 140 -7.16 -11.18 0.41
CA ASP A 140 -7.17 -10.96 -1.04
C ASP A 140 -7.77 -9.59 -1.37
N THR A 141 -7.15 -8.90 -2.32
CA THR A 141 -7.71 -7.70 -2.93
C THR A 141 -8.47 -8.10 -4.19
N THR A 142 -9.74 -7.71 -4.30
CA THR A 142 -10.51 -7.82 -5.54
C THR A 142 -10.64 -6.46 -6.20
N THR A 143 -10.20 -6.32 -7.44
CA THR A 143 -10.38 -5.09 -8.23
C THR A 143 -11.38 -5.31 -9.36
N TYR A 144 -12.14 -4.26 -9.65
CA TYR A 144 -13.03 -4.14 -10.79
C TYR A 144 -12.63 -2.89 -11.56
N SER A 145 -12.08 -3.06 -12.76
CA SER A 145 -11.55 -1.95 -13.56
C SER A 145 -12.32 -1.80 -14.87
N TYR A 146 -12.65 -0.56 -15.22
CA TYR A 146 -13.26 -0.19 -16.48
C TYR A 146 -12.87 1.25 -16.85
N ARG A 147 -12.18 1.40 -18.00
CA ARG A 147 -11.67 2.69 -18.48
C ARG A 147 -10.87 3.38 -17.36
N SER A 148 -11.21 4.62 -17.05
CA SER A 148 -10.54 5.47 -16.07
C SER A 148 -11.01 5.25 -14.63
N THR A 149 -11.64 4.11 -14.33
CA THR A 149 -12.15 3.81 -13.00
C THR A 149 -11.74 2.42 -12.55
N MET A 150 -11.29 2.34 -11.29
CA MET A 150 -11.00 1.09 -10.60
C MET A 150 -11.71 1.08 -9.24
N THR A 151 -12.43 0.01 -8.94
CA THR A 151 -12.98 -0.24 -7.60
C THR A 151 -12.20 -1.36 -6.95
N MET A 152 -11.67 -1.10 -5.77
CA MET A 152 -11.00 -2.09 -4.94
C MET A 152 -11.90 -2.53 -3.80
N VAL A 153 -11.91 -3.83 -3.51
CA VAL A 153 -12.65 -4.41 -2.41
C VAL A 153 -11.74 -5.36 -1.63
N CYS A 154 -11.68 -5.16 -0.31
CA CYS A 154 -11.06 -6.08 0.63
C CYS A 154 -12.08 -6.52 1.66
N HIS A 155 -12.03 -7.78 2.08
CA HIS A 155 -13.01 -8.33 3.01
C HIS A 155 -12.34 -9.22 4.06
N TRP A 156 -12.47 -8.80 5.31
CA TRP A 156 -12.08 -9.58 6.48
C TRP A 156 -13.31 -10.23 7.11
N ARG A 157 -13.24 -11.53 7.33
CA ARG A 157 -14.32 -12.28 8.00
C ARG A 157 -14.47 -11.88 9.47
N ILE A 158 -13.37 -11.50 10.10
CA ILE A 158 -13.28 -10.98 11.46
C ILE A 158 -12.63 -9.60 11.35
N ASP A 159 -13.29 -8.55 11.84
CA ASP A 159 -12.85 -7.17 11.78
C ASP A 159 -11.49 -7.06 12.46
N PRO A 160 -10.41 -6.80 11.70
CA PRO A 160 -9.06 -6.81 12.23
C PRO A 160 -8.78 -5.60 13.11
N THR A 161 -9.70 -4.63 13.21
CA THR A 161 -9.57 -3.45 14.07
C THR A 161 -10.28 -3.61 15.42
N ARG A 162 -10.78 -4.81 15.76
CA ARG A 162 -11.59 -5.06 16.96
C ARG A 162 -11.10 -6.26 17.77
#